data_AF-A0A8T7KRE3-F1
#
_entry.id   AF-A0A8T7KRE3-F1
#
_cell.length_a   1.000
_cell.length_b   1.000
_cell.length_c   1.000
_cell.angle_alpha   90.00
_cell.angle_beta   90.00
_cell.angle_gamma   90.00
#
_symmetry.space_group_name_H-M   'P 1'
#
loop_
_entity.id
_entity.type
_entity.pdbx_description
1 polymer ?
#
loop_
_entity_poly.entity_id
_entity_poly.type
_entity_poly.pdbx_seq_one_letter_code
_entity_poly.pdbx_strand_id
1 'polypeptide(L)'
;MSAPQRAGGVARQAQIRAVLGENGYRRYQQALGRAGGAARQAKLRSDLGETGYSAHQRTLYQRAVQKHGAAKMRTILTAAHEQRRRLRIANPTPAEALLHWLALVAGLTLHADLTGGFEWSAYRAVPARWPFTSTDALIEARVLTYACDLLLPTHALVIEVVGGVHALTAERDAARCAALQAAGLTVITLSNEQLYRGEADQLFDQLLEARHAA
;
A
#
# COMPACT_ATOMS: atom_id res chain seq x y z
N MET A 1 18.66 33.65 -6.22
CA MET A 1 18.42 33.87 -4.78
C MET A 1 19.41 34.90 -4.26
N SER A 2 18.92 35.99 -3.67
CA SER A 2 19.77 37.03 -3.08
C SER A 2 20.34 36.61 -1.72
N ALA A 3 21.43 37.24 -1.26
CA ALA A 3 22.02 36.96 0.06
C ALA A 3 21.05 37.16 1.25
N PRO A 4 20.16 38.17 1.26
CA PRO A 4 19.16 38.34 2.32
C PRO A 4 18.16 37.19 2.41
N GLN A 5 17.73 36.63 1.27
CA GLN A 5 16.82 35.50 1.22
C GLN A 5 17.44 34.23 1.83
N ARG A 6 18.75 34.04 1.64
CA ARG A 6 19.49 32.93 2.26
C ARG A 6 19.61 33.11 3.77
N ALA A 7 19.93 34.31 4.25
CA ALA A 7 20.02 34.60 5.67
C ALA A 7 18.68 34.42 6.42
N GLY A 8 17.58 34.90 5.84
CA GLY A 8 16.23 34.69 6.39
C GLY A 8 15.81 33.22 6.43
N GLY A 9 16.18 32.44 5.40
CA GLY A 9 15.94 31.00 5.38
C GLY A 9 16.68 30.25 6.47
N VAL A 10 17.95 30.58 6.71
CA VAL A 10 18.78 29.97 7.76
C VAL A 10 18.28 30.32 9.16
N ALA A 11 17.94 31.60 9.41
CA ALA A 11 17.41 32.04 10.69
C ALA A 11 16.10 31.33 11.05
N ARG A 12 15.21 31.14 10.07
CA ARG A 12 13.94 30.42 10.26
C ARG A 12 14.15 28.95 10.55
N GLN A 13 15.11 28.29 9.89
CA GLN A 13 15.46 26.91 10.19
C GLN A 13 16.03 26.74 11.60
N ALA A 14 16.90 27.67 12.04
CA ALA A 14 17.45 27.66 13.39
C ALA A 14 16.35 27.85 14.46
N GLN A 15 15.39 28.75 14.22
CA GLN A 15 14.27 28.97 15.12
C GLN A 15 13.37 27.73 15.25
N ILE A 16 13.05 27.06 14.14
CA ILE A 16 12.23 25.84 14.17
C ILE A 16 12.98 24.69 14.87
N ARG A 17 14.30 24.56 14.64
CA ARG A 17 15.14 23.58 15.37
C ARG A 17 15.15 23.85 16.87
N ALA A 18 15.23 25.11 17.29
CA ALA A 18 15.21 25.48 18.70
C ALA A 18 13.88 25.10 19.39
N VAL A 19 12.75 25.24 18.68
CA VAL A 19 11.42 24.91 19.22
C VAL A 19 11.14 23.40 19.22
N LEU A 20 11.47 22.69 18.14
CA LEU A 20 11.10 21.29 17.95
C LEU A 20 12.19 20.28 18.36
N GLY A 21 13.40 20.76 18.65
CA GLY A 21 14.60 19.93 18.73
C GLY A 21 14.98 19.28 17.39
N GLU A 22 16.16 18.68 17.31
CA GLU A 22 16.71 18.14 16.05
C GLU A 22 15.88 16.97 15.48
N ASN A 23 15.28 16.17 16.35
CA ASN A 23 14.39 15.07 15.95
C ASN A 23 13.03 15.57 15.46
N GLY A 24 12.45 16.59 16.13
CA GLY A 24 11.20 17.21 15.71
C GLY A 24 11.36 18.01 14.41
N TYR A 25 12.48 18.71 14.23
CA TYR A 25 12.81 19.39 12.98
C TYR A 25 12.94 18.42 11.80
N ARG A 26 13.58 17.25 11.98
CA ARG A 26 13.64 16.21 10.94
C ARG A 26 12.25 15.72 10.54
N ARG A 27 11.36 15.46 11.51
CA ARG A 27 9.96 15.07 11.25
C ARG A 27 9.19 16.19 10.54
N TYR A 28 9.38 17.44 10.95
CA TYR A 28 8.79 18.61 10.31
C TYR A 28 9.23 18.76 8.84
N GLN A 29 10.53 18.61 8.55
CA GLN A 29 11.04 18.62 7.18
C GLN A 29 10.49 17.46 6.35
N GLN A 30 10.37 16.26 6.93
CA GLN A 30 9.73 15.13 6.27
C GLN A 30 8.25 15.41 5.97
N ALA A 31 7.51 16.00 6.91
CA ALA A 31 6.10 16.36 6.72
C ALA A 31 5.93 17.42 5.61
N LEU A 32 6.74 18.48 5.62
CA LEU A 32 6.75 19.48 4.55
C LEU A 32 7.17 18.90 3.20
N GLY A 33 8.16 18.02 3.19
CA GLY A 33 8.59 17.30 1.99
C GLY A 33 7.48 16.45 1.39
N ARG A 34 6.69 15.78 2.24
CA ARG A 34 5.50 15.00 1.84
C ARG A 34 4.38 15.90 1.32
N ALA A 35 4.03 16.96 2.05
CA ALA A 35 2.98 17.90 1.65
C ALA A 35 3.32 18.62 0.32
N GLY A 36 4.56 19.11 0.19
CA GLY A 36 5.06 19.69 -1.05
C GLY A 36 5.18 18.65 -2.17
N GLY A 37 5.47 17.39 -1.84
CA GLY A 37 5.47 16.28 -2.80
C GLY A 37 4.07 16.01 -3.36
N ALA A 38 3.06 15.90 -2.50
CA ALA A 38 1.67 15.71 -2.90
C ALA A 38 1.14 16.87 -3.75
N ALA A 39 1.41 18.12 -3.34
CA ALA A 39 1.01 19.31 -4.11
C ALA A 39 1.69 19.35 -5.50
N ARG A 40 2.98 19.02 -5.58
CA ARG A 40 3.68 18.92 -6.88
C ARG A 40 3.13 17.81 -7.76
N GLN A 41 2.79 16.66 -7.18
CA GLN A 41 2.18 15.55 -7.92
C GLN A 41 0.80 15.94 -8.45
N ALA A 42 -0.06 16.54 -7.61
CA ALA A 42 -1.37 17.03 -8.02
C ALA A 42 -1.25 18.07 -9.15
N LYS A 43 -0.31 19.01 -9.02
CA LYS A 43 -0.03 19.98 -10.09
C LYS A 43 0.43 19.31 -11.39
N LEU A 44 1.40 18.39 -11.32
CA LEU A 44 1.89 17.68 -12.51
C LEU A 44 0.79 16.86 -13.19
N ARG A 45 -0.09 16.22 -12.42
CA ARG A 45 -1.25 15.50 -12.94
C ARG A 45 -2.26 16.44 -13.59
N SER A 46 -2.52 17.60 -12.98
CA SER A 46 -3.38 18.63 -13.57
C SER A 46 -2.80 19.20 -14.86
N ASP A 47 -1.48 19.44 -14.92
CA ASP A 47 -0.83 20.07 -16.06
C ASP A 47 -0.63 19.08 -17.24
N LEU A 48 -0.36 17.80 -16.96
CA LEU A 48 0.00 16.79 -17.97
C LEU A 48 -1.10 15.77 -18.27
N GLY A 49 -2.15 15.71 -17.44
CA GLY A 49 -3.07 14.58 -17.37
C GLY A 49 -2.41 13.30 -16.82
N GLU A 50 -3.20 12.26 -16.53
CA GLU A 50 -2.68 11.01 -15.94
C GLU A 50 -1.74 10.25 -16.89
N THR A 51 -2.03 10.26 -18.18
CA THR A 51 -1.16 9.64 -19.21
C THR A 51 0.18 10.37 -19.31
N GLY A 52 0.16 11.70 -19.36
CA GLY A 52 1.38 12.52 -19.43
C GLY A 52 2.20 12.45 -18.14
N TYR A 53 1.54 12.44 -16.98
CA TYR A 53 2.19 12.22 -15.69
C TYR A 53 2.89 10.85 -15.65
N SER A 54 2.22 9.79 -16.10
CA SER A 54 2.80 8.45 -16.17
C SER A 54 4.02 8.37 -17.08
N ALA A 55 3.97 9.02 -18.24
CA ALA A 55 5.12 9.12 -19.14
C ALA A 55 6.28 9.89 -18.49
N HIS A 56 6.00 11.01 -17.85
CA HIS A 56 6.99 11.81 -17.12
C HIS A 56 7.69 10.99 -16.02
N GLN A 57 6.94 10.24 -15.21
CA GLN A 57 7.50 9.36 -14.18
C GLN A 57 8.41 8.28 -14.79
N ARG A 58 8.01 7.70 -15.94
CA ARG A 58 8.82 6.70 -16.65
C ARG A 58 10.15 7.29 -17.11
N THR A 59 10.16 8.51 -17.64
CA THR A 59 11.39 9.21 -18.03
C THR A 59 12.30 9.49 -16.83
N LEU A 60 11.74 9.93 -15.70
CA LEU A 60 12.52 10.13 -14.47
C LEU A 60 13.16 8.83 -13.98
N TYR A 61 12.40 7.73 -14.00
CA TYR A 61 12.92 6.41 -13.67
C TYR A 61 14.05 5.99 -14.60
N GLN A 62 13.87 6.13 -15.93
CA GLN A 62 14.91 5.79 -16.91
C GLN A 62 16.20 6.57 -16.68
N ARG A 63 16.11 7.89 -16.42
CA ARG A 63 17.27 8.72 -16.09
C ARG A 63 17.97 8.26 -14.80
N ALA A 64 17.19 7.89 -13.79
CA ALA A 64 17.74 7.38 -12.54
C ALA A 64 18.44 6.02 -12.74
N VAL A 65 17.85 5.13 -13.56
CA VAL A 65 18.47 3.85 -13.97
C VAL A 65 19.76 4.08 -14.74
N GLN A 66 19.80 5.01 -15.69
CA GLN A 66 21.02 5.35 -16.43
C GLN A 66 22.14 5.84 -15.50
N LYS A 67 21.79 6.63 -14.48
CA LYS A 67 22.76 7.19 -13.53
C LYS A 67 23.23 6.22 -12.46
N HIS A 68 22.34 5.35 -11.97
CA HIS A 68 22.56 4.58 -10.74
C HIS A 68 22.47 3.05 -10.92
N GLY A 69 22.05 2.58 -12.09
CA GLY A 69 21.83 1.18 -12.40
C GLY A 69 20.44 0.68 -12.01
N ALA A 70 19.92 -0.30 -12.78
CA ALA A 70 18.60 -0.87 -12.58
C ALA A 70 18.46 -1.61 -11.24
N ALA A 71 19.50 -2.35 -10.84
CA ALA A 71 19.50 -3.09 -9.58
C ALA A 71 19.30 -2.16 -8.38
N LYS A 72 20.08 -1.07 -8.31
CA LYS A 72 19.98 -0.08 -7.24
C LYS A 72 18.61 0.60 -7.20
N MET A 73 18.06 0.96 -8.36
CA MET A 73 16.72 1.55 -8.43
C MET A 73 15.63 0.58 -7.98
N ARG A 74 15.73 -0.70 -8.34
CA ARG A 74 14.81 -1.74 -7.86
C ARG A 74 14.87 -1.85 -6.33
N THR A 75 16.06 -1.92 -5.73
CA THR A 75 16.21 -1.97 -4.26
C THR A 75 15.55 -0.77 -3.58
N ILE A 76 15.77 0.44 -4.10
CA ILE A 76 15.18 1.67 -3.54
C ILE A 76 13.65 1.62 -3.61
N LEU A 77 13.09 1.24 -4.76
CA LEU A 77 11.64 1.15 -4.94
C LEU A 77 11.04 0.06 -4.05
N THR A 78 11.65 -1.13 -3.99
CA THR A 78 11.22 -2.21 -3.09
C THR A 78 11.16 -1.74 -1.64
N ALA A 79 12.21 -1.06 -1.16
CA ALA A 79 12.23 -0.53 0.20
C ALA A 79 11.16 0.55 0.42
N ALA A 80 10.91 1.42 -0.56
CA ALA A 80 9.88 2.44 -0.48
C ALA A 80 8.45 1.85 -0.49
N HIS A 81 8.20 0.82 -1.30
CA HIS A 81 6.94 0.09 -1.32
C HIS A 81 6.68 -0.61 0.02
N GLU A 82 7.69 -1.30 0.56
CA GLU A 82 7.59 -1.96 1.86
C GLU A 82 7.34 -0.95 3.00
N GLN A 83 8.03 0.19 2.99
CA GLN A 83 7.78 1.25 3.96
C GLN A 83 6.35 1.80 3.88
N ARG A 84 5.80 1.91 2.66
CA ARG A 84 4.41 2.35 2.45
C ARG A 84 3.41 1.30 2.95
N ARG A 85 3.66 0.03 2.66
CA ARG A 85 2.87 -1.10 3.14
C ARG A 85 2.79 -1.12 4.68
N ARG A 86 3.94 -1.03 5.36
CA ARG A 86 3.99 -0.91 6.83
C ARG A 86 3.22 0.29 7.36
N LEU A 87 3.28 1.42 6.65
CA LEU A 87 2.50 2.61 7.01
C LEU A 87 0.99 2.35 6.87
N ARG A 88 0.54 1.67 5.81
CA ARG A 88 -0.88 1.29 5.62
C ARG A 88 -1.34 0.32 6.71
N ILE A 89 -0.54 -0.67 7.08
CA ILE A 89 -0.87 -1.57 8.21
C ILE A 89 -1.13 -0.76 9.49
N ALA A 90 -0.27 0.21 9.78
CA ALA A 90 -0.41 1.04 10.99
C ALA A 90 -1.47 2.16 10.85
N ASN A 91 -1.81 2.55 9.63
CA ASN A 91 -2.69 3.68 9.31
C ASN A 91 -3.55 3.31 8.08
N PRO A 92 -4.47 2.34 8.23
CA PRO A 92 -5.33 1.94 7.12
C PRO A 92 -6.20 3.11 6.69
N THR A 93 -6.56 3.17 5.41
CA THR A 93 -7.64 4.03 4.94
C THR A 93 -8.95 3.64 5.64
N PRO A 94 -9.95 4.54 5.68
CA PRO A 94 -11.22 4.21 6.34
C PRO A 94 -11.91 2.96 5.75
N ALA A 95 -11.79 2.72 4.44
CA ALA A 95 -12.34 1.54 3.79
C ALA A 95 -11.60 0.25 4.18
N GLU A 96 -10.26 0.26 4.22
CA GLU A 96 -9.48 -0.89 4.73
C GLU A 96 -9.74 -1.15 6.21
N ALA A 97 -9.86 -0.10 7.01
CA ALA A 97 -10.20 -0.23 8.42
C ALA A 97 -11.58 -0.88 8.62
N LEU A 98 -12.56 -0.52 7.79
CA LEU A 98 -13.87 -1.16 7.78
C LEU A 98 -13.78 -2.62 7.34
N LEU A 99 -13.01 -2.94 6.29
CA LEU A 99 -12.76 -4.32 5.86
C LEU A 99 -12.16 -5.17 7.00
N HIS A 100 -11.17 -4.64 7.71
CA HIS A 100 -10.57 -5.31 8.87
C HIS A 100 -11.59 -5.53 9.98
N TRP A 101 -12.45 -4.53 10.25
CA TRP A 101 -13.50 -4.65 11.25
C TRP A 101 -14.51 -5.75 10.89
N LEU A 102 -14.97 -5.81 9.63
CA LEU A 102 -15.88 -6.86 9.14
C LEU A 102 -15.26 -8.25 9.30
N ALA A 103 -13.98 -8.40 8.95
CA ALA A 103 -13.26 -9.67 9.15
C ALA A 103 -13.22 -10.10 10.63
N LEU A 104 -12.98 -9.16 11.55
CA LEU A 104 -13.01 -9.44 13.00
C LEU A 104 -14.41 -9.83 13.49
N VAL A 105 -15.47 -9.17 13.00
CA VAL A 105 -16.86 -9.51 13.33
C VAL A 105 -17.24 -10.89 12.81
N ALA A 106 -16.73 -11.28 11.63
CA ALA A 106 -16.83 -12.64 11.10
C ALA A 106 -16.02 -13.68 11.91
N GLY A 107 -15.32 -13.25 12.97
CA GLY A 107 -14.52 -14.11 13.84
C GLY A 107 -13.22 -14.59 13.19
N LEU A 108 -12.67 -13.81 12.26
CA LEU A 108 -11.32 -14.01 11.76
C LEU A 108 -10.28 -13.41 12.73
N THR A 109 -9.10 -14.02 12.77
CA THR A 109 -7.93 -13.48 13.46
C THR A 109 -7.08 -12.74 12.44
N LEU A 110 -6.84 -11.44 12.67
CA LEU A 110 -6.03 -10.62 11.77
C LEU A 110 -4.55 -10.66 12.16
N HIS A 111 -3.72 -10.92 11.16
CA HIS A 111 -2.26 -10.96 11.26
C HIS A 111 -1.65 -9.94 10.32
N ALA A 112 -0.48 -9.42 10.66
CA ALA A 112 0.28 -8.52 9.80
C ALA A 112 1.79 -8.79 9.89
N ASP A 113 2.44 -8.99 8.75
CA ASP A 113 3.91 -9.12 8.71
C ASP A 113 4.58 -7.74 8.70
N LEU A 114 5.09 -7.32 9.86
CA LEU A 114 5.87 -6.08 9.97
C LEU A 114 7.36 -6.26 9.64
N THR A 115 7.84 -7.50 9.50
CA THR A 115 9.26 -7.75 9.19
C THR A 115 9.57 -7.48 7.73
N GLY A 116 8.56 -7.56 6.84
CA GLY A 116 8.69 -7.38 5.39
C GLY A 116 9.49 -8.49 4.72
N GLY A 117 9.64 -9.62 5.42
CA GLY A 117 10.49 -10.72 5.02
C GLY A 117 9.69 -11.88 4.43
N PHE A 118 8.37 -11.85 4.56
CA PHE A 118 7.51 -12.91 4.09
C PHE A 118 6.81 -12.51 2.79
N GLU A 119 6.99 -13.34 1.76
CA GLU A 119 6.40 -13.22 0.43
C GLU A 119 6.10 -14.62 -0.10
N TRP A 120 4.87 -14.85 -0.57
CA TRP A 120 4.57 -16.05 -1.33
C TRP A 120 4.97 -15.89 -2.78
N SER A 121 6.17 -16.37 -3.14
CA SER A 121 6.56 -16.50 -4.55
C SER A 121 5.76 -17.58 -5.29
N ALA A 122 5.17 -18.53 -4.56
CA ALA A 122 4.25 -19.53 -5.05
C ALA A 122 3.31 -19.97 -3.91
N TYR A 123 2.06 -19.50 -3.95
CA TYR A 123 1.15 -19.53 -2.81
C TYR A 123 0.90 -20.92 -2.20
N ARG A 124 0.59 -21.93 -3.02
CA ARG A 124 0.34 -23.30 -2.54
C ARG A 124 1.59 -24.18 -2.41
N ALA A 125 2.72 -23.76 -2.97
CA ALA A 125 3.95 -24.54 -2.99
C ALA A 125 4.89 -24.23 -1.81
N VAL A 126 4.68 -23.09 -1.14
CA VAL A 126 5.50 -22.67 -0.01
C VAL A 126 4.70 -22.90 1.27
N PRO A 127 5.17 -23.76 2.20
CA PRO A 127 4.53 -23.86 3.50
C PRO A 127 4.57 -22.49 4.15
N ALA A 128 3.39 -22.02 4.54
CA ALA A 128 3.25 -20.78 5.24
C ALA A 128 4.15 -20.77 6.48
N ARG A 129 4.82 -19.63 6.73
CA ARG A 129 5.64 -19.45 7.94
C ARG A 129 4.83 -19.61 9.23
N TRP A 130 3.52 -19.37 9.15
CA TRP A 130 2.54 -19.62 10.20
C TRP A 130 1.65 -20.79 9.81
N PRO A 131 1.32 -21.72 10.74
CA PRO A 131 0.29 -22.72 10.48
C PRO A 131 -1.07 -22.02 10.45
N PHE A 132 -1.45 -21.49 9.29
CA PHE A 132 -2.73 -20.82 9.13
C PHE A 132 -3.88 -21.79 9.30
N THR A 133 -4.85 -21.36 10.08
CA THR A 133 -6.14 -22.01 10.31
C THR A 133 -7.21 -21.34 9.46
N SER A 134 -8.40 -21.95 9.42
CA SER A 134 -9.55 -21.43 8.65
C SER A 134 -10.03 -20.04 9.08
N THR A 135 -9.58 -19.55 10.24
CA THR A 135 -9.95 -18.24 10.78
C THR A 135 -8.85 -17.20 10.61
N ASP A 136 -7.68 -17.55 10.09
CA ASP A 136 -6.60 -16.58 9.94
C ASP A 136 -6.74 -15.74 8.67
N ALA A 137 -6.56 -14.43 8.81
CA ALA A 137 -6.45 -13.51 7.69
C ALA A 137 -5.22 -12.61 7.85
N LEU A 138 -4.58 -12.27 6.74
CA LEU A 138 -3.38 -11.45 6.68
C LEU A 138 -3.69 -10.12 6.02
N ILE A 139 -3.39 -9.05 6.75
CA ILE A 139 -3.45 -7.67 6.26
C ILE A 139 -2.22 -7.40 5.42
N GLU A 140 -2.41 -6.78 4.24
CA GLU A 140 -1.31 -6.33 3.38
C GLU A 140 -0.35 -7.48 3.05
N ALA A 141 -0.91 -8.66 2.77
CA ALA A 141 -0.13 -9.87 2.51
C ALA A 141 0.62 -9.76 1.18
N ARG A 142 1.84 -10.30 1.11
CA ARG A 142 2.61 -10.32 -0.14
C ARG A 142 2.45 -11.65 -0.86
N VAL A 143 1.82 -11.62 -2.03
CA VAL A 143 1.77 -12.75 -2.96
C VAL A 143 2.38 -12.30 -4.28
N LEU A 144 3.39 -13.05 -4.72
CA LEU A 144 4.33 -12.62 -5.75
C LEU A 144 4.88 -11.24 -5.36
N THR A 145 4.82 -10.28 -6.28
CA THR A 145 5.26 -8.91 -6.01
C THR A 145 4.15 -7.98 -5.52
N TYR A 146 2.91 -8.47 -5.36
CA TYR A 146 1.74 -7.67 -5.03
C TYR A 146 1.46 -7.69 -3.54
N ALA A 147 1.03 -6.54 -3.00
CA ALA A 147 0.51 -6.42 -1.65
C ALA A 147 -1.02 -6.44 -1.72
N CYS A 148 -1.63 -7.46 -1.14
CA CYS A 148 -3.07 -7.69 -1.10
C CYS A 148 -3.65 -7.10 0.18
N ASP A 149 -4.72 -6.31 0.09
CA ASP A 149 -5.26 -5.62 1.27
C ASP A 149 -5.67 -6.61 2.37
N LEU A 150 -6.36 -7.70 2.02
CA LEU A 150 -6.64 -8.82 2.92
C LEU A 150 -6.52 -10.17 2.20
N LEU A 151 -5.82 -11.13 2.81
CA LEU A 151 -5.66 -12.50 2.31
C LEU A 151 -6.13 -13.50 3.37
N LEU A 152 -6.95 -14.47 2.98
CA LEU A 152 -7.39 -15.60 3.81
C LEU A 152 -6.68 -16.87 3.33
N PRO A 153 -5.57 -17.30 4.00
CA PRO A 153 -4.67 -18.27 3.43
C PRO A 153 -5.30 -19.65 3.14
N THR A 154 -6.09 -20.17 4.06
CA THR A 154 -6.73 -21.49 3.92
C THR A 154 -7.84 -21.51 2.88
N HIS A 155 -8.48 -20.37 2.66
CA HIS A 155 -9.57 -20.21 1.69
C HIS A 155 -9.07 -19.88 0.29
N ALA A 156 -7.77 -19.62 0.13
CA ALA A 156 -7.18 -19.11 -1.11
C ALA A 156 -7.93 -17.89 -1.65
N LEU A 157 -8.33 -17.00 -0.76
CA LEU A 157 -9.15 -15.83 -1.07
C LEU A 157 -8.39 -14.55 -0.76
N VAL A 158 -8.36 -13.65 -1.74
CA VAL A 158 -7.89 -12.27 -1.59
C VAL A 158 -9.09 -11.33 -1.70
N ILE A 159 -9.15 -10.35 -0.81
CA ILE A 159 -10.09 -9.23 -0.88
C ILE A 159 -9.27 -7.94 -1.08
N GLU A 160 -9.51 -7.24 -2.18
CA GLU A 160 -8.85 -5.97 -2.53
C GLU A 160 -9.85 -4.82 -2.42
N VAL A 161 -9.43 -3.73 -1.80
CA VAL A 161 -10.20 -2.49 -1.75
C VAL A 161 -9.82 -1.60 -2.91
N VAL A 162 -10.75 -1.39 -3.84
CA VAL A 162 -10.54 -0.62 -5.07
C VAL A 162 -11.11 0.78 -4.90
N GLY A 163 -10.23 1.78 -4.81
CA GLY A 163 -10.66 3.18 -4.74
C GLY A 163 -9.56 4.14 -4.28
N GLY A 164 -9.81 5.44 -4.47
CA GLY A 164 -8.92 6.51 -4.00
C GLY A 164 -7.64 6.71 -4.84
N VAL A 165 -6.50 6.94 -4.17
CA VAL A 165 -5.19 7.29 -4.79
C VAL A 165 -4.56 6.12 -5.55
N HIS A 166 -5.15 4.93 -5.44
CA HIS A 166 -4.62 3.65 -5.90
C HIS A 166 -5.16 3.16 -7.24
N ALA A 167 -5.88 4.00 -7.99
CA ALA A 167 -6.26 3.65 -9.36
C ALA A 167 -5.01 3.40 -10.21
N LEU A 168 -4.60 2.13 -10.30
CA LEU A 168 -3.80 1.67 -11.41
C LEU A 168 -4.68 1.79 -12.66
N THR A 169 -4.04 1.69 -13.83
CA THR A 169 -4.84 1.58 -15.06
C THR A 169 -5.63 0.28 -14.98
N ALA A 170 -6.85 0.24 -15.54
CA ALA A 170 -7.68 -0.96 -15.56
C ALA A 170 -6.91 -2.19 -16.10
N GLU A 171 -6.02 -1.99 -17.06
CA GLU A 171 -5.12 -3.03 -17.60
C GLU A 171 -4.16 -3.60 -16.55
N ARG A 172 -3.62 -2.76 -15.67
CA ARG A 172 -2.68 -3.20 -14.62
C ARG A 172 -3.39 -3.92 -13.49
N ASP A 173 -4.58 -3.46 -13.12
CA ASP A 173 -5.43 -4.18 -12.17
C ASP A 173 -5.84 -5.54 -12.74
N ALA A 174 -6.25 -5.60 -14.00
CA ALA A 174 -6.55 -6.87 -14.68
C ALA A 174 -5.34 -7.81 -14.72
N ALA A 175 -4.15 -7.32 -15.06
CA ALA A 175 -2.93 -8.12 -15.09
C ALA A 175 -2.54 -8.63 -13.68
N ARG A 176 -2.71 -7.79 -12.65
CA ARG A 176 -2.51 -8.18 -11.25
C ARG A 176 -3.48 -9.27 -10.84
N CYS A 177 -4.78 -9.10 -11.09
CA CYS A 177 -5.80 -10.09 -10.78
C CYS A 177 -5.52 -11.43 -11.48
N ALA A 178 -5.19 -11.39 -12.77
CA ALA A 178 -4.85 -12.58 -13.55
C ALA A 178 -3.62 -13.32 -12.97
N ALA A 179 -2.60 -12.59 -12.52
CA ALA A 179 -1.41 -13.19 -11.91
C ALA A 179 -1.72 -13.85 -10.55
N LEU A 180 -2.56 -13.24 -9.72
CA LEU A 180 -3.00 -13.81 -8.45
C LEU A 180 -3.88 -15.05 -8.67
N GLN A 181 -4.80 -14.99 -9.64
CA GLN A 181 -5.63 -16.12 -10.05
C GLN A 181 -4.80 -17.29 -10.58
N ALA A 182 -3.79 -17.02 -11.40
CA ALA A 182 -2.84 -18.03 -11.86
C ALA A 182 -2.04 -18.68 -10.71
N ALA A 183 -1.87 -17.97 -9.59
CA ALA A 183 -1.28 -18.53 -8.37
C ALA A 183 -2.25 -19.39 -7.54
N GLY A 184 -3.50 -19.55 -8.00
CA GLY A 184 -4.53 -20.37 -7.37
C GLY A 184 -5.35 -19.64 -6.31
N LEU A 185 -5.43 -18.30 -6.40
CA LEU A 185 -6.22 -17.44 -5.52
C LEU A 185 -7.52 -16.99 -6.21
N THR A 186 -8.63 -17.00 -5.49
CA THR A 186 -9.81 -16.21 -5.84
C THR A 186 -9.56 -14.77 -5.41
N VAL A 187 -9.84 -13.81 -6.30
CA VAL A 187 -9.69 -12.37 -5.99
C VAL A 187 -11.06 -11.72 -6.05
N ILE A 188 -11.48 -11.12 -4.94
CA ILE A 188 -12.68 -10.30 -4.84
C ILE A 188 -12.24 -8.85 -4.69
N THR A 189 -12.79 -7.98 -5.53
CA THR A 189 -12.57 -6.54 -5.45
C THR A 189 -13.81 -5.88 -4.88
N LEU A 190 -13.64 -5.03 -3.87
CA LEU A 190 -14.70 -4.20 -3.28
C LEU A 190 -14.34 -2.74 -3.44
N SER A 191 -15.25 -1.92 -3.98
CA SER A 191 -15.01 -0.49 -3.98
C SER A 191 -15.20 0.11 -2.58
N ASN A 192 -14.63 1.29 -2.34
CA ASN A 192 -14.90 2.05 -1.11
C ASN A 192 -16.42 2.24 -0.89
N GLU A 193 -17.16 2.51 -1.96
CA GLU A 193 -18.61 2.76 -1.90
C GLU A 193 -19.38 1.50 -1.52
N GLN A 194 -18.98 0.35 -2.06
CA GLN A 194 -19.59 -0.95 -1.74
C GLN A 194 -19.37 -1.32 -0.27
N LEU A 195 -18.16 -1.09 0.25
CA LEU A 195 -17.87 -1.30 1.67
C LEU A 195 -18.72 -0.41 2.57
N TYR A 196 -18.84 0.88 2.26
CA TYR A 196 -19.64 1.79 3.09
C TYR A 196 -21.15 1.54 3.01
N ARG A 197 -21.63 0.85 1.96
CA ARG A 197 -23.03 0.45 1.81
C ARG A 197 -23.36 -0.90 2.47
N GLY A 198 -22.38 -1.59 3.05
CA GLY A 198 -22.57 -2.93 3.62
C GLY A 198 -22.70 -4.03 2.57
N GLU A 199 -22.33 -3.79 1.31
CA GLU A 199 -22.41 -4.83 0.26
C GLU A 199 -21.41 -5.97 0.50
N ALA A 200 -20.44 -5.78 1.39
CA ALA A 200 -19.49 -6.81 1.81
C ALA A 200 -20.06 -7.75 2.89
N ASP A 201 -21.19 -7.42 3.53
CA ASP A 201 -21.71 -8.18 4.67
C ASP A 201 -22.03 -9.62 4.27
N GLN A 202 -22.69 -9.82 3.11
CA GLN A 202 -22.99 -11.16 2.58
C GLN A 202 -21.74 -12.01 2.32
N LEU A 203 -20.63 -11.39 1.91
CA LEU A 203 -19.37 -12.10 1.71
C LEU A 203 -18.82 -12.63 3.04
N PHE A 204 -18.87 -11.82 4.09
CA PHE A 204 -18.40 -12.20 5.42
C PHE A 204 -19.35 -13.18 6.13
N ASP A 205 -20.66 -13.07 5.89
CA ASP A 205 -21.65 -14.03 6.38
C ASP A 205 -21.40 -15.42 5.77
N GLN A 206 -21.12 -15.52 4.47
CA GLN A 206 -20.78 -16.78 3.82
C GLN A 206 -19.50 -17.41 4.39
N LEU A 207 -18.49 -16.58 4.70
CA LEU A 207 -17.26 -17.05 5.34
C LEU A 207 -17.53 -17.57 6.77
N LEU A 208 -18.46 -16.96 7.50
CA LEU A 208 -18.90 -17.40 8.82
C LEU A 208 -19.68 -18.72 8.74
N GLU A 209 -20.60 -18.87 7.78
CA GLU A 209 -21.38 -20.10 7.59
C GLU A 209 -20.50 -21.29 7.21
N ALA A 210 -19.54 -21.09 6.28
CA ALA A 210 -18.57 -22.11 5.91
C ALA A 210 -17.73 -22.60 7.10
N ARG A 211 -17.53 -21.76 8.12
CA ARG A 211 -16.84 -22.13 9.36
C ARG A 211 -17.66 -23.07 10.24
N HIS A 212 -18.98 -22.87 10.32
CA HIS A 212 -19.84 -23.72 11.17
C HIS A 212 -20.11 -25.10 10.54
N ALA A 213 -19.88 -25.25 9.24
CA ALA A 213 -20.06 -26.51 8.51
C ALA A 213 -18.82 -27.42 8.49
N ALA A 214 -17.64 -26.93 8.92
CA ALA A 214 -16.36 -27.64 8.91
C ALA A 214 -15.92 -28.06 10.31
#